data_AF-A0A4Y3FXF9-F1
#
_entry.id   AF-A0A4Y3FXF9-F1
#
_cell.length_a   1.000
_cell.length_b   1.000
_cell.length_c   1.000
_cell.angle_alpha   90.00
_cell.angle_beta   90.00
_cell.angle_gamma   90.00
#
_symmetry.space_group_name_H-M   'P 1'
#
loop_
_entity.id
_entity.type
_entity.pdbx_description
1 polymer ?
#
loop_
_entity_poly.entity_id
_entity_poly.type
_entity_poly.pdbx_seq_one_letter_code
_entity_poly.pdbx_strand_id
1 'polypeptide(L)' 'MIIYSPAYLKHHLGGHPENKYRLEAIIELLMKKNLKFVEPVKASEEDILRVHSLQHYLKSLEHFSKFRALEIYL' A
#
# COMPACT_ATOMS: atom_id res chain seq x y z
N MET A 1 -3.28 -13.66 -12.89
CA MET A 1 -2.44 -13.53 -11.68
C MET A 1 -2.75 -12.19 -11.05
N ILE A 2 -2.98 -12.16 -9.74
CA ILE A 2 -3.28 -10.93 -8.99
C ILE A 2 -2.15 -10.71 -7.98
N ILE A 3 -1.55 -9.53 -7.98
CA ILE A 3 -0.56 -9.14 -6.97
C ILE A 3 -1.30 -8.52 -5.79
N TYR A 4 -1.16 -9.10 -4.61
CA TYR A 4 -1.88 -8.65 -3.43
C TYR A 4 -1.15 -9.07 -2.15
N SER A 5 -1.18 -8.18 -1.16
CA SER A 5 -0.80 -8.46 0.22
C SER A 5 -1.88 -7.93 1.17
N PRO A 6 -2.30 -8.70 2.19
CA PRO A 6 -3.18 -8.19 3.25
C PRO A 6 -2.62 -6.94 3.96
N ALA A 7 -1.30 -6.71 3.90
CA ALA A 7 -0.66 -5.53 4.47
C ALA A 7 -1.20 -4.21 3.89
N TYR A 8 -1.76 -4.22 2.69
CA TYR A 8 -2.35 -3.04 2.05
C TYR A 8 -3.60 -2.53 2.78
N LEU A 9 -4.30 -3.38 3.53
CA LEU A 9 -5.48 -2.99 4.31
C LEU A 9 -5.13 -2.13 5.54
N LYS A 10 -3.85 -2.07 5.92
CA LYS A 10 -3.37 -1.15 6.97
C LYS A 10 -3.46 0.31 6.53
N HIS A 11 -3.53 0.58 5.22
CA HIS A 11 -3.79 1.93 4.73
C HIS A 11 -5.28 2.27 4.91
N HIS A 12 -5.62 2.79 6.08
CA HIS A 12 -6.97 3.19 6.42
C HIS A 12 -7.01 4.63 6.93
N LEU A 13 -7.37 5.55 6.03
CA LEU A 13 -7.68 6.93 6.38
C LEU A 13 -9.19 7.03 6.66
N GLY A 14 -9.57 7.11 7.94
CA GLY A 14 -10.97 7.19 8.35
C GLY A 14 -11.71 8.34 7.66
N GLY A 15 -12.82 8.04 6.98
CA GLY A 15 -13.65 9.02 6.27
C GLY A 15 -13.15 9.45 4.88
N HIS A 16 -11.96 9.02 4.45
CA HIS A 16 -11.43 9.33 3.13
C HIS A 16 -11.95 8.34 2.07
N PRO A 17 -12.27 8.75 0.83
CA PRO A 17 -12.72 7.84 -0.23
C PRO A 17 -11.67 6.80 -0.60
N GLU A 18 -10.38 7.14 -0.52
CA GLU A 18 -9.27 6.21 -0.63
C GLU A 18 -9.06 5.55 0.75
N ASN A 19 -9.65 4.37 0.96
CA ASN A 19 -9.56 3.61 2.20
C ASN A 19 -9.61 2.10 1.95
N LYS A 20 -9.35 1.32 2.99
CA LYS A 20 -9.33 -0.16 2.96
C LYS A 20 -10.57 -0.83 2.36
N TYR A 21 -11.77 -0.26 2.51
CA TYR A 21 -13.02 -0.88 2.04
C TYR A 21 -13.04 -1.00 0.51
N ARG A 22 -12.36 -0.10 -0.21
CA ARG A 22 -12.16 -0.24 -1.66
C ARG A 22 -11.45 -1.54 -2.02
N LEU A 23 -10.38 -1.84 -1.29
CA LEU A 23 -9.56 -3.02 -1.57
C LEU A 23 -10.24 -4.30 -1.11
N GLU A 24 -10.91 -4.28 0.05
CA GLU A 24 -11.72 -5.41 0.55
C GLU A 24 -12.76 -5.85 -0.49
N ALA A 25 -13.57 -4.92 -1.00
CA ALA A 25 -14.59 -5.22 -2.00
C ALA A 25 -14.01 -5.83 -3.30
N ILE A 26 -12.87 -5.32 -3.76
CA ILE A 26 -12.18 -5.84 -4.97
C ILE A 26 -11.70 -7.28 -4.72
N ILE A 27 -11.04 -7.53 -3.59
CA ILE A 27 -10.45 -8.83 -3.28
C ILE A 27 -11.53 -9.88 -3.01
N GLU A 28 -12.62 -9.54 -2.33
CA GLU A 28 -13.77 -10.44 -2.14
C GLU A 28 -14.37 -10.92 -3.47
N LEU A 29 -14.44 -10.04 -4.48
CA LEU A 29 -14.90 -10.43 -5.81
C LEU A 29 -13.89 -11.33 -6.52
N LEU A 30 -12.59 -10.99 -6.44
CA LEU A 30 -11.53 -11.72 -7.15
C LEU A 30 -11.24 -13.09 -6.53
N MET A 31 -11.37 -13.27 -5.21
CA MET A 31 -11.18 -14.55 -4.54
C MET A 31 -12.22 -15.60 -4.96
N LYS A 32 -13.41 -15.16 -5.39
CA LYS A 32 -14.45 -16.04 -5.95
C LYS A 32 -14.10 -16.50 -7.37
N LYS A 33 -13.07 -15.92 -7.99
CA LYS A 33 -12.52 -16.35 -9.27
C LYS A 33 -11.33 -17.27 -8.99
N ASN A 34 -11.17 -18.34 -9.74
CA ASN A 34 -10.02 -19.27 -9.61
C ASN A 34 -8.72 -18.64 -10.13
N LEU A 35 -8.28 -17.54 -9.51
CA LEU A 35 -7.14 -16.73 -9.88
C LEU A 35 -5.98 -17.00 -8.93
N LYS A 36 -4.77 -17.06 -9.47
CA LYS A 36 -3.55 -17.12 -8.65
C LYS A 36 -3.25 -15.76 -8.03
N PHE A 37 -3.18 -15.71 -6.70
CA PHE A 37 -2.68 -14.57 -5.94
C PHE A 37 -1.18 -14.75 -5.65
N VAL A 38 -0.44 -13.64 -5.72
CA VAL A 38 1.02 -13.64 -5.51
C VAL A 38 1.38 -12.47 -4.59
N GLU A 39 2.20 -12.76 -3.60
CA GLU A 39 2.72 -11.75 -2.67
C GLU A 39 3.67 -10.80 -3.43
N PRO A 40 3.50 -9.47 -3.28
CA PRO A 40 4.40 -8.48 -3.88
C PRO A 40 5.79 -8.54 -3.25
N VAL A 41 6.79 -8.15 -4.04
CA VAL A 41 8.13 -7.83 -3.53
C VAL A 41 8.21 -6.33 -3.28
N LYS A 42 8.90 -5.94 -2.20
CA LYS A 42 9.14 -4.52 -1.89
C LYS A 42 10.01 -3.90 -3.00
N ALA A 43 9.56 -2.77 -3.55
CA ALA A 43 10.34 -2.01 -4.51
C ALA A 43 11.66 -1.51 -3.88
N SER A 44 12.75 -1.60 -4.64
CA SER A 44 14.03 -1.01 -4.25
C SER A 44 14.00 0.51 -4.41
N GLU A 45 14.95 1.19 -3.77
CA GLU A 45 15.15 2.63 -3.98
C GLU A 45 15.46 2.93 -5.45
N GLU A 46 16.28 2.10 -6.10
CA GLU A 46 16.58 2.23 -7.53
C GLU A 46 15.30 2.15 -8.37
N ASP A 47 14.39 1.21 -8.09
CA ASP A 47 13.12 1.06 -8.81
C ASP A 47 12.28 2.34 -8.75
N ILE A 48 12.23 2.98 -7.58
CA ILE A 48 11.46 4.21 -7.37
C ILE A 48 12.15 5.41 -8.05
N LEU A 49 13.48 5.51 -7.96
CA LEU A 49 14.24 6.64 -8.50
C LEU A 49 14.39 6.63 -10.03
N ARG A 50 14.07 5.53 -10.72
CA ARG A 50 13.97 5.52 -12.20
C ARG A 50 12.87 6.44 -12.73
N VAL A 51 11.85 6.75 -11.93
CA VAL A 51 10.71 7.59 -12.32
C VAL A 51 10.60 8.84 -11.45
N HIS A 52 10.88 8.73 -10.15
CA HIS A 52 10.73 9.82 -9.20
C HIS A 52 12.06 10.52 -8.91
N SER A 53 12.02 11.83 -8.64
CA SER A 53 13.20 12.54 -8.14
C SER A 53 13.55 12.10 -6.72
N LEU A 54 14.85 12.13 -6.39
CA LEU A 54 15.33 11.84 -5.04
C LEU A 54 14.65 12.72 -3.97
N GLN A 55 14.42 13.99 -4.28
CA GLN A 55 13.74 14.91 -3.36
C GLN A 55 12.29 14.46 -3.07
N HIS A 56 11.55 13.98 -4.08
CA HIS A 56 10.20 13.46 -3.87
C HIS A 56 10.22 12.18 -3.04
N TYR A 57 11.15 11.27 -3.31
CA TYR A 57 11.31 10.03 -2.55
C TYR A 57 11.60 10.29 -1.06
N LEU A 58 12.57 11.14 -0.75
CA LEU A 58 12.92 11.48 0.64
C LEU A 58 11.75 12.13 1.41
N LYS A 59 11.04 13.07 0.77
CA LYS A 59 9.83 13.68 1.36
C LYS A 59 8.75 12.64 1.68
N SER A 60 8.55 11.67 0.80
CA SER A 60 7.59 10.58 1.02
C SER A 60 8.01 9.73 2.22
N LEU A 61 9.29 9.37 2.35
CA LEU A 61 9.79 8.61 3.50
C LEU A 61 9.58 9.34 4.84
N GLU A 62 9.83 10.66 4.88
CA GLU A 62 9.57 11.49 6.07
C GLU A 62 8.09 11.55 6.44
N HIS A 63 7.21 11.60 5.46
CA HIS A 63 5.76 11.59 5.70
C HIS A 63 5.32 10.25 6.30
N PHE A 64 5.76 9.13 5.71
CA PHE A 64 5.38 7.79 6.18
C PHE A 64 6.02 7.41 7.52
N SER A 65 7.21 7.93 7.86
CA SER A 65 7.81 7.71 9.18
C SER A 65 7.01 8.39 10.29
N LYS A 66 6.49 9.60 10.03
CA LYS A 66 5.61 10.33 10.95
C LYS A 66 4.26 9.64 11.14
N PHE A 67 3.67 9.09 10.07
CA PHE A 67 2.42 8.31 10.17
C PHE A 67 2.59 7.01 10.96
N ARG A 68 3.71 6.28 10.78
CA ARG A 68 4.00 5.09 11.59
C ARG A 68 4.28 5.39 13.06
N ALA A 69 4.75 6.60 13.40
CA ALA A 69 4.90 7.00 14.79
C ALA A 69 3.55 7.27 15.48
N LEU A 70 2.53 7.70 14.74
CA LEU A 70 1.19 7.98 15.28
C LEU A 70 0.36 6.71 15.54
N GLU A 71 0.53 5.66 14.73
CA GLU A 71 -0.13 4.35 14.94
C GLU A 71 0.41 3.56 16.15
N ILE A 72 1.50 4.01 16.79
CA ILE A 72 2.05 3.38 18.02
C ILE A 72 1.44 4.01 19.29
N TYR A 73 0.71 5.13 19.16
CA TYR A 73 0.11 5.87 20.28
C TYR A 73 -1.44 5.84 20.31
N LEU A 74 -2.08 5.01 19.48
CA LEU A 74 -3.52 4.72 19.47
C LEU A 74 -3.75 3.21 19.45
#